data_AF-A0A3P7KHK1-F1
#
_entry.id   AF-A0A3P7KHK1-F1
#
_cell.length_a   1.000
_cell.length_b   1.000
_cell.length_c   1.000
_cell.angle_alpha   90.00
_cell.angle_beta   90.00
_cell.angle_gamma   90.00
#
_symmetry.space_group_name_H-M   'P 1'
#
loop_
_entity.id
_entity.type
_entity.pdbx_description
1 polymer ?
#
loop_
_entity_poly.entity_id
_entity_poly.type
_entity_poly.pdbx_seq_one_letter_code
_entity_poly.pdbx_strand_id
1 'polypeptide(L)'
;MTFLERTVNFATILILRIVVKQIMRKYEDMLGWHGIYSRIEDYKARTNYILSNSDEFLEFAVPTSQRIVHVGGIALPEKTELTKELRDLMERGDRAGVVYISFGTIVPTKDMPSHFREAIFHVAKTFPQITFLWKMDADDEAPLIPNLHSFTWVP
;
A
#
# COMPACT_ATOMS: atom_id res chain seq x y z
N MET A 1 28.25 -20.42 -17.79
CA MET A 1 28.05 -19.04 -18.26
C MET A 1 28.90 -18.76 -19.49
N THR A 2 28.28 -18.63 -20.66
CA THR A 2 28.94 -18.50 -21.97
C THR A 2 29.40 -17.05 -22.26
N PHE A 3 30.20 -16.86 -23.32
CA PHE A 3 30.62 -15.51 -23.75
C PHE A 3 29.45 -14.64 -24.21
N LEU A 4 28.46 -15.23 -24.88
CA LEU A 4 27.26 -14.50 -25.32
C LEU A 4 26.42 -14.04 -24.13
N GLU A 5 26.20 -14.92 -23.14
CA GLU A 5 25.52 -14.58 -21.89
C GLU A 5 26.24 -13.44 -21.14
N ARG A 6 27.58 -13.46 -21.10
CA ARG A 6 28.38 -12.37 -20.50
C ARG A 6 28.15 -11.05 -21.22
N THR A 7 28.12 -11.06 -22.55
CA THR A 7 27.91 -9.87 -23.37
C THR A 7 26.50 -9.30 -23.18
N VAL A 8 25.48 -10.16 -23.15
CA VAL A 8 24.09 -9.76 -22.86
C VAL A 8 23.98 -9.17 -21.46
N ASN A 9 24.52 -9.84 -20.43
CA ASN A 9 24.51 -9.32 -19.06
C ASN A 9 25.22 -7.96 -18.95
N PHE A 10 26.36 -7.79 -19.63
CA PHE A 10 27.06 -6.51 -19.66
C PHE A 10 26.22 -5.39 -20.29
N ALA A 11 25.64 -5.64 -21.46
CA ALA A 11 24.76 -4.68 -22.13
C ALA A 11 23.52 -4.35 -21.27
N THR A 12 22.88 -5.36 -20.69
CA THR A 12 21.73 -5.21 -19.78
C THR A 12 22.10 -4.34 -18.58
N ILE A 13 23.24 -4.57 -17.93
CA ILE A 13 23.69 -3.75 -16.79
C ILE A 13 23.93 -2.31 -17.23
N LEU A 14 24.49 -2.10 -18.42
CA LEU A 14 24.79 -0.76 -18.93
C LEU A 14 23.49 0.01 -19.24
N ILE A 15 22.54 -0.63 -19.90
CA ILE A 15 21.19 -0.08 -20.15
C ILE A 15 20.49 0.21 -18.82
N LEU A 16 20.49 -0.76 -17.89
CA LEU A 16 19.84 -0.60 -16.59
C LEU A 16 20.41 0.60 -15.82
N ARG A 17 21.74 0.79 -15.83
CA ARG A 17 22.38 1.95 -15.19
C ARG A 17 21.89 3.28 -15.79
N ILE A 18 21.73 3.35 -17.11
CA ILE A 18 21.22 4.55 -17.78
C ILE A 18 19.77 4.81 -17.38
N VAL A 19 18.93 3.78 -17.42
CA VAL A 19 17.50 3.87 -17.05
C VAL A 19 17.34 4.29 -15.60
N VAL A 20 18.04 3.64 -14.67
CA VAL A 20 18.01 3.99 -13.24
C VAL A 20 18.47 5.43 -13.02
N LYS A 21 19.53 5.89 -13.71
CA LYS A 21 19.99 7.28 -13.59
C LYS A 21 18.96 8.29 -14.07
N GLN A 22 18.23 8.00 -15.15
CA GLN A 22 17.16 8.88 -15.64
C GLN A 22 15.97 8.93 -14.66
N ILE A 23 15.59 7.79 -14.10
CA ILE A 23 14.53 7.70 -13.09
C ILE A 23 14.94 8.50 -11.83
N MET A 24 16.16 8.27 -11.34
CA MET A 24 16.67 8.94 -10.14
C MET A 24 16.73 10.46 -10.28
N ARG A 25 17.12 10.97 -11.46
CA ARG A 25 17.09 12.42 -11.73
C ARG A 25 15.70 13.04 -11.53
N LYS A 26 14.64 12.37 -11.98
CA LYS A 26 13.27 12.87 -11.78
C LYS A 26 12.90 12.96 -10.29
N TYR A 27 13.35 11.99 -9.49
CA TYR A 27 13.17 12.03 -8.04
C TYR A 27 13.98 13.15 -7.38
N GLU A 28 15.22 13.37 -7.80
CA GLU A 28 16.04 14.50 -7.34
C GLU A 28 15.37 15.84 -7.65
N ASP A 29 14.82 16.01 -8.86
CA ASP A 29 14.11 17.24 -9.24
C ASP A 29 12.85 17.44 -8.39
N MET A 30 12.07 16.39 -8.15
CA MET A 30 10.89 16.41 -7.27
C MET A 30 11.26 16.78 -5.82
N LEU A 31 12.35 16.21 -5.30
CA LEU A 31 12.87 16.52 -3.97
C LEU A 31 13.35 17.98 -3.89
N GLY A 32 13.93 18.49 -4.98
CA GLY A 32 14.30 19.90 -5.12
C GLY A 32 13.11 20.84 -4.93
N TRP A 33 11.92 20.48 -5.42
CA TRP A 33 10.69 21.26 -5.19
C TRP A 33 10.28 21.33 -3.71
N HIS A 34 10.72 20.38 -2.90
CA HIS A 34 10.49 20.33 -1.45
C HIS A 34 11.70 20.86 -0.65
N GLY A 35 12.65 21.54 -1.31
CA GLY A 35 13.82 22.15 -0.68
C GLY A 35 15.01 21.21 -0.45
N ILE A 36 14.99 20.02 -1.05
CA ILE A 36 16.02 18.99 -0.88
C ILE A 36 16.86 18.88 -2.15
N TYR A 37 18.07 19.47 -2.13
CA TYR A 37 18.92 19.61 -3.32
C TYR A 37 20.13 18.65 -3.38
N SER A 38 20.26 17.75 -2.41
CA SER A 38 21.39 16.80 -2.40
C SER A 38 21.15 15.67 -3.38
N ARG A 39 22.21 15.18 -4.04
CA ARG A 39 22.09 14.02 -4.91
C ARG A 39 21.78 12.78 -4.12
N ILE A 40 21.07 11.83 -4.72
CA ILE A 40 20.75 10.54 -4.10
C ILE A 40 22.03 9.79 -3.71
N GLU A 41 23.13 9.97 -4.46
CA GLU A 41 24.43 9.41 -4.09
C GLU A 41 24.98 9.96 -2.77
N ASP A 42 24.76 11.24 -2.47
CA ASP A 42 25.23 11.86 -1.24
C ASP A 42 24.49 11.27 -0.03
N TYR A 43 23.18 11.02 -0.16
CA TYR A 43 22.42 10.32 0.86
C TYR A 43 22.95 8.90 1.08
N LYS A 44 23.20 8.15 0.01
CA LYS A 44 23.76 6.78 0.14
C LYS A 44 25.12 6.77 0.84
N ALA A 45 25.96 7.76 0.57
CA ALA A 45 27.30 7.84 1.15
C ALA A 45 27.31 8.35 2.60
N ARG A 46 26.38 9.24 2.97
CA ARG A 46 26.38 9.94 4.26
C ARG A 46 25.39 9.39 5.29
N THR A 47 24.41 8.59 4.86
CA THR A 47 23.43 7.99 5.78
C THR A 47 24.09 6.90 6.62
N ASN A 48 24.16 7.15 7.93
CA ASN A 48 24.70 6.20 8.90
C ASN A 48 23.65 5.18 9.36
N TYR A 49 22.40 5.61 9.50
CA TYR A 49 21.27 4.78 9.93
C TYR A 49 20.04 5.04 9.08
N ILE A 50 19.26 4.00 8.85
CA ILE A 50 17.95 4.05 8.20
C ILE A 50 16.93 3.59 9.23
N LEU A 51 16.02 4.47 9.62
CA LEU A 51 14.89 4.12 10.47
C LEU A 51 13.75 3.65 9.57
N SER A 52 13.48 2.36 9.57
CA SER A 52 12.40 1.77 8.78
C SER A 52 11.13 1.70 9.60
N ASN A 53 10.02 2.22 9.08
CA ASN A 53 8.70 2.04 9.69
C ASN A 53 8.14 0.65 9.37
N SER A 54 8.82 -0.38 9.86
CA SER A 54 8.45 -1.77 9.66
C SER A 54 8.73 -2.63 10.89
N ASP A 55 8.10 -3.79 10.95
CA ASP A 55 8.34 -4.83 11.96
C ASP A 55 9.21 -5.93 11.33
N GLU A 56 10.35 -6.22 11.95
CA GLU A 56 11.34 -7.16 11.44
C GLU A 56 10.82 -8.61 11.32
N PHE A 57 9.84 -8.99 12.13
CA PHE A 57 9.27 -10.34 12.13
C PHE A 57 8.16 -10.52 11.10
N LEU A 58 7.56 -9.43 10.65
CA LEU A 58 6.51 -9.43 9.62
C LEU A 58 7.05 -9.12 8.22
N GLU A 59 8.29 -8.64 8.11
CA GLU A 59 8.94 -8.34 6.84
C GLU A 59 9.41 -9.59 6.09
N PHE A 60 9.44 -9.49 4.77
CA PHE A 60 10.09 -10.50 3.94
C PHE A 60 11.60 -10.50 4.15
N ALA A 61 12.23 -11.67 4.05
CA ALA A 61 13.67 -11.79 4.13
C ALA A 61 14.34 -11.03 2.96
N VAL A 62 14.93 -9.87 3.29
CA VAL A 62 15.71 -9.05 2.36
C VAL A 62 17.11 -8.85 2.91
N PRO A 63 18.11 -8.55 2.06
CA PRO A 63 19.45 -8.19 2.53
C PRO A 63 19.37 -7.00 3.49
N THR A 64 19.71 -7.23 4.76
CA THR A 64 19.71 -6.20 5.80
C THR A 64 21.13 -5.85 6.24
N SER A 65 21.26 -4.73 6.95
CA SER A 65 22.50 -4.23 7.53
C SER A 65 22.22 -3.75 8.94
N GLN A 66 23.21 -3.79 9.83
CA GLN A 66 23.10 -3.20 11.18
C GLN A 66 22.81 -1.69 11.17
N ARG A 67 22.93 -1.04 10.01
CA ARG A 67 22.51 0.36 9.80
C ARG A 67 20.99 0.53 9.69
N ILE A 68 20.24 -0.53 9.40
CA ILE A 68 18.79 -0.49 9.30
C ILE A 68 18.22 -0.82 10.68
N VAL A 69 17.46 0.11 11.24
CA VAL A 69 16.77 -0.04 12.52
C VAL A 69 15.28 -0.03 12.25
N HIS A 70 14.61 -1.13 12.60
CA HIS A 70 13.19 -1.30 12.42
C HIS A 70 12.44 -0.66 13.61
N VAL A 71 11.65 0.38 13.33
CA VAL A 71 10.82 1.09 14.30
C VAL A 71 9.39 1.08 13.79
N GLY A 72 8.74 -0.09 13.93
CA GLY A 72 7.36 -0.28 13.51
C GLY A 72 6.41 0.67 14.23
N GLY A 73 5.55 1.34 13.46
CA GLY A 73 4.56 2.25 13.98
C GLY A 73 5.09 3.64 14.39
N ILE A 74 6.31 4.02 13.98
CA ILE A 74 6.92 5.31 14.36
C ILE A 74 6.07 6.54 14.02
N ALA A 75 5.24 6.43 12.98
CA ALA A 75 4.36 7.49 12.50
C ALA A 75 2.87 7.23 12.78
N LEU A 76 2.54 6.24 13.63
CA LEU A 76 1.15 5.98 13.99
C LEU A 76 0.65 7.07 14.95
N PRO A 77 -0.46 7.76 14.62
CA PRO A 77 -1.10 8.69 15.54
C PRO A 77 -1.74 7.93 16.71
N GLU A 78 -2.14 8.66 17.74
CA GLU A 78 -2.97 8.09 18.80
C GLU A 78 -4.27 7.52 18.23
N LYS A 79 -4.72 6.41 18.81
CA LYS A 79 -5.93 5.71 18.38
C LYS A 79 -7.14 6.65 18.47
N THR A 80 -7.77 6.90 17.34
CA THR A 80 -9.10 7.53 17.27
C THR A 80 -10.19 6.55 17.63
N GLU A 81 -11.25 7.05 18.29
CA GLU A 81 -12.43 6.24 18.54
C GLU A 81 -13.22 6.00 17.25
N LEU A 82 -13.75 4.79 17.10
CA LEU A 82 -14.66 4.46 16.02
C LEU A 82 -15.95 5.25 16.16
N THR A 83 -16.50 5.70 15.03
CA THR A 83 -17.85 6.27 14.98
C THR A 83 -18.86 5.26 15.51
N LYS A 84 -19.98 5.76 16.04
CA LYS A 84 -21.05 4.90 16.58
C LYS A 84 -21.51 3.87 15.56
N GLU A 85 -21.69 4.27 14.31
CA GLU A 85 -22.11 3.39 13.22
C GLU A 85 -21.12 2.24 12.98
N LEU A 86 -19.81 2.54 12.86
CA LEU A 86 -18.79 1.50 12.66
C LEU A 86 -18.70 0.57 13.88
N ARG A 87 -18.80 1.12 15.08
CA ARG A 87 -18.81 0.34 16.33
C ARG A 87 -20.00 -0.61 16.37
N ASP A 88 -21.21 -0.12 16.07
CA ASP A 88 -22.42 -0.93 16.03
C ASP A 88 -22.31 -2.05 14.99
N LEU A 89 -21.69 -1.79 13.82
CA LEU A 89 -21.43 -2.82 12.80
C LEU A 89 -20.40 -3.86 13.23
N MET A 90 -19.37 -3.46 13.99
CA MET A 90 -18.32 -4.34 14.49
C MET A 90 -18.75 -5.20 15.67
N GLU A 91 -19.62 -4.68 16.54
CA GLU A 91 -20.08 -5.34 17.76
C GLU A 91 -21.39 -6.12 17.59
N ARG A 92 -21.89 -6.21 16.34
CA ARG A 92 -23.12 -6.92 15.99
C ARG A 92 -23.01 -8.42 16.28
N GLY A 93 -23.68 -8.87 17.35
CA GLY A 93 -23.70 -10.26 17.78
C GLY A 93 -24.50 -11.22 16.89
N ASP A 94 -25.29 -10.72 15.93
CA ASP A 94 -26.02 -11.54 14.95
C ASP A 94 -25.17 -11.94 13.73
N ARG A 95 -23.89 -11.54 13.68
CA ARG A 95 -22.96 -11.81 12.58
C ARG A 95 -21.75 -12.58 13.10
N ALA A 96 -21.19 -13.44 12.24
CA ALA A 96 -20.05 -14.28 12.58
C ALA A 96 -18.71 -13.53 12.56
N GLY A 97 -18.66 -12.38 11.89
CA GLY A 97 -17.45 -11.56 11.80
C GLY A 97 -17.61 -10.39 10.83
N VAL A 98 -16.56 -9.59 10.75
CA VAL A 98 -16.48 -8.41 9.88
C VAL A 98 -15.28 -8.51 8.95
N VAL A 99 -15.48 -8.19 7.68
CA VAL A 99 -14.43 -8.10 6.66
C VAL A 99 -14.35 -6.66 6.17
N TYR A 100 -13.18 -6.05 6.30
CA TYR A 100 -12.90 -4.73 5.75
C TYR A 100 -12.21 -4.85 4.39
N ILE A 101 -12.73 -4.14 3.39
CA ILE A 101 -12.23 -4.10 2.02
C ILE A 101 -11.76 -2.68 1.72
N SER A 102 -10.48 -2.53 1.40
CA SER A 102 -9.90 -1.27 0.94
C SER A 102 -8.74 -1.53 0.00
N PHE A 103 -8.70 -0.77 -1.10
CA PHE A 103 -7.62 -0.81 -2.10
C PHE A 103 -6.67 0.40 -1.96
N GLY A 104 -6.76 1.12 -0.84
CA GLY A 104 -6.02 2.35 -0.61
C GLY A 104 -6.57 3.54 -1.42
N THR A 105 -5.72 4.56 -1.60
CA THR A 105 -6.06 5.79 -2.33
C THR A 105 -5.56 5.78 -3.77
N ILE A 106 -4.66 4.87 -4.13
CA ILE A 106 -4.03 4.79 -5.45
C ILE A 106 -4.95 4.09 -6.46
N VAL A 107 -5.80 3.17 -5.99
CA VAL A 107 -6.73 2.40 -6.83
C VAL A 107 -8.15 2.90 -6.57
N PRO A 108 -8.65 3.86 -7.38
CA PRO A 108 -9.99 4.39 -7.21
C PRO A 108 -11.05 3.34 -7.56
N THR A 109 -12.10 3.24 -6.75
CA THR A 109 -13.16 2.23 -6.92
C THR A 109 -14.03 2.50 -8.15
N LYS A 110 -14.14 3.77 -8.56
CA LYS A 110 -14.85 4.17 -9.79
C LYS A 110 -14.22 3.61 -11.07
N ASP A 111 -12.90 3.43 -11.08
CA ASP A 111 -12.17 2.91 -12.24
C ASP A 111 -12.04 1.38 -12.17
N MET A 112 -12.62 0.75 -11.16
CA MET A 112 -12.61 -0.69 -10.98
C MET A 112 -13.47 -1.36 -12.06
N PRO A 113 -12.91 -2.32 -12.83
CA PRO A 113 -13.68 -3.08 -13.81
C PRO A 113 -14.90 -3.77 -13.18
N SER A 114 -15.99 -3.84 -13.93
CA SER A 114 -17.28 -4.38 -13.44
C SER A 114 -17.16 -5.78 -12.84
N HIS A 115 -16.37 -6.66 -13.46
CA HIS A 115 -16.19 -8.04 -12.98
C HIS A 115 -15.61 -8.14 -11.57
N PHE A 116 -14.73 -7.21 -11.16
CA PHE A 116 -14.21 -7.19 -9.79
C PHE A 116 -15.29 -6.77 -8.78
N ARG A 117 -16.10 -5.76 -9.15
CA ARG A 117 -17.22 -5.31 -8.31
C ARG A 117 -18.26 -6.40 -8.16
N GLU A 118 -18.62 -7.06 -9.25
CA GLU A 118 -19.52 -8.19 -9.27
C GLU A 118 -19.03 -9.34 -8.39
N ALA A 119 -17.72 -9.61 -8.37
CA ALA A 119 -17.14 -10.59 -7.47
C ALA A 119 -17.33 -10.21 -5.99
N ILE A 120 -17.11 -8.94 -5.62
CA ILE A 120 -17.35 -8.43 -4.26
C ILE A 120 -18.83 -8.59 -3.88
N PHE A 121 -19.75 -8.23 -4.78
CA PHE A 121 -21.20 -8.37 -4.56
C PHE A 121 -21.61 -9.84 -4.43
N HIS A 122 -21.03 -10.71 -5.24
CA HIS A 122 -21.29 -12.13 -5.19
C HIS A 122 -20.83 -12.73 -3.86
N VAL A 123 -19.63 -12.38 -3.40
CA VAL A 123 -19.11 -12.79 -2.08
C VAL A 123 -20.02 -12.28 -0.96
N ALA A 124 -20.40 -11.00 -0.96
CA ALA A 124 -21.28 -10.44 0.05
C ALA A 124 -22.61 -11.21 0.13
N LYS A 125 -23.24 -11.51 -1.01
CA LYS A 125 -24.48 -12.30 -1.07
C LYS A 125 -24.30 -13.76 -0.65
N THR A 126 -23.14 -14.35 -0.91
CA THR A 126 -22.84 -15.75 -0.59
C THR A 126 -22.60 -15.97 0.90
N PHE A 127 -22.07 -14.95 1.60
CA PHE A 127 -21.75 -15.01 3.02
C PHE A 127 -22.61 -14.01 3.83
N PRO A 128 -23.94 -14.20 3.91
CA PRO A 128 -24.83 -13.28 4.61
C PRO A 128 -24.53 -13.17 6.11
N GLN A 129 -23.85 -14.15 6.71
CA GLN A 129 -23.44 -14.14 8.12
C GLN A 129 -22.25 -13.21 8.41
N ILE A 130 -21.56 -12.70 7.39
CA ILE A 130 -20.42 -11.80 7.52
C ILE A 130 -20.84 -10.38 7.16
N THR A 131 -20.42 -9.39 7.96
CA THR A 131 -20.57 -7.97 7.63
C THR A 131 -19.38 -7.54 6.78
N PHE A 132 -19.63 -6.97 5.62
CA PHE A 132 -18.60 -6.40 4.75
C PHE A 132 -18.61 -4.87 4.88
N LEU A 133 -17.47 -4.29 5.22
CA LEU A 133 -17.23 -2.85 5.19
C LEU A 133 -16.36 -2.55 3.97
N TRP A 134 -16.88 -1.79 3.01
CA TRP A 134 -16.13 -1.47 1.79
C TRP A 134 -15.83 0.02 1.73
N LYS A 135 -14.55 0.38 1.78
CA LYS A 135 -14.12 1.75 1.47
C LYS A 135 -14.29 1.97 -0.03
N MET A 136 -15.12 2.94 -0.39
CA MET A 136 -15.38 3.38 -1.76
C MET A 136 -15.04 4.85 -1.92
N ASP A 137 -14.89 5.31 -3.14
CA ASP A 137 -14.72 6.75 -3.42
C ASP A 137 -16.08 7.47 -3.33
N ALA A 138 -16.05 8.78 -3.05
CA ALA A 138 -17.25 9.55 -2.76
C ALA A 138 -18.27 9.63 -3.91
N ASP A 139 -17.80 9.51 -5.16
CA ASP A 139 -18.63 9.58 -6.35
C ASP A 139 -19.06 8.18 -6.86
N ASP A 140 -18.95 7.16 -6.01
CA ASP A 140 -19.18 5.76 -6.37
C ASP A 140 -20.18 5.09 -5.42
N GLU A 141 -20.99 4.19 -5.96
CA GLU A 141 -22.09 3.55 -5.23
C GLU A 141 -22.12 2.03 -5.45
N ALA A 142 -22.42 1.31 -4.37
CA ALA A 142 -22.70 -0.12 -4.40
C ALA A 142 -24.22 -0.36 -4.44
N PRO A 143 -24.68 -1.46 -5.07
CA PRO A 143 -26.06 -1.88 -4.96
C PRO A 143 -26.40 -2.23 -3.50
N LEU A 144 -27.66 -2.02 -3.12
CA LEU A 144 -28.13 -2.34 -1.78
C LEU A 144 -28.04 -3.85 -1.52
N ILE A 145 -27.09 -4.25 -0.67
CA ILE A 145 -26.90 -5.62 -0.20
C ILE A 145 -26.91 -5.58 1.35
N PRO A 146 -27.75 -6.37 2.03
CA PRO A 146 -28.00 -6.20 3.48
C PRO A 146 -26.80 -6.30 4.42
N ASN A 147 -25.70 -6.91 3.96
CA ASN A 147 -24.49 -7.14 4.72
C ASN A 147 -23.27 -6.45 4.12
N LEU A 148 -23.46 -5.52 3.18
CA LEU A 148 -22.41 -4.72 2.57
C LEU A 148 -22.67 -3.24 2.87
N HIS A 149 -21.75 -2.64 3.62
CA HIS A 149 -21.81 -1.23 4.01
C HIS A 149 -20.66 -0.49 3.35
N SER A 150 -20.97 0.56 2.58
CA SER A 150 -19.99 1.38 1.88
C SER A 150 -19.66 2.65 2.65
N PHE A 151 -18.38 2.98 2.75
CA PHE A 151 -17.89 4.20 3.43
C PHE A 151 -16.92 4.95 2.54
N THR A 152 -16.96 6.28 2.57
CA THR A 152 -15.94 7.11 1.91
C THR A 152 -14.64 7.16 2.69
N TRP A 153 -14.74 7.05 4.02
CA TRP A 153 -13.61 7.06 4.94
C TRP A 153 -13.89 6.16 6.16
N VAL A 154 -12.85 5.46 6.60
CA VAL A 154 -12.84 4.67 7.84
C VAL A 154 -11.59 5.09 8.63
N PRO A 155 -11.72 5.49 9.91
CA PRO A 155 -10.63 6.01 10.73
C PRO A 155 -9.66 4.93 11.21
#